data_AF-U5MLW8-F1
#
_entry.id   AF-U5MLW8-F1
#
_cell.length_a   1.000
_cell.length_b   1.000
_cell.length_c   1.000
_cell.angle_alpha   90.00
_cell.angle_beta   90.00
_cell.angle_gamma   90.00
#
_symmetry.space_group_name_H-M   'P 1'
#
loop_
_entity.id
_entity.type
_entity.pdbx_description
1 polymer ?
#
loop_
_entity_poly.entity_id
_entity_poly.type
_entity_poly.pdbx_seq_one_letter_code
_entity_poly.pdbx_strand_id
1 'polypeptide(L)'
;MESIIIEDNLMGKLQYKKENWNKIDPIKYYLNNEEKSIIIEIDIQNGEATEYELGIGGWEADDFDDDELDRHEEYKKQVKFMYKKYIELFSETIKLVRDIIIEDYNTFIQETSKEEVIRIIGEENYKCIANNKDKVFDLITLQKATIFNKRIRIIGECKWYINNEFGINLWKDDSYNIGNLDTIY
;
A
#
# COMPACT_ATOMS: atom_id res chain seq x y z
N MET A 1 20.82 18.61 -6.89
CA MET A 1 20.14 18.68 -5.60
C MET A 1 20.47 17.41 -4.85
N GLU A 2 21.01 17.53 -3.65
CA GLU A 2 21.22 16.39 -2.76
C GLU A 2 19.86 15.85 -2.30
N SER A 3 19.76 14.53 -2.13
CA SER A 3 18.53 13.91 -1.64
C SER A 3 18.36 14.21 -0.15
N ILE A 4 17.19 14.72 0.24
CA ILE A 4 16.86 15.00 1.64
C ILE A 4 16.45 13.69 2.31
N ILE A 5 17.12 13.35 3.40
CA ILE A 5 16.86 12.16 4.21
C ILE A 5 16.55 12.61 5.63
N ILE A 6 15.43 12.16 6.17
CA ILE A 6 15.06 12.36 7.58
C ILE A 6 15.10 11.02 8.32
N GLU A 7 15.43 11.07 9.62
CA GLU A 7 15.34 9.94 10.53
C GLU A 7 14.10 10.11 11.41
N ASP A 8 13.08 9.28 11.19
CA ASP A 8 11.89 9.24 12.05
C ASP A 8 11.98 8.06 13.03
N ASN A 9 11.70 8.32 14.31
CA ASN A 9 11.82 7.33 15.37
C ASN A 9 10.91 6.11 15.20
N LEU A 10 9.79 6.24 14.49
CA LEU A 10 8.85 5.15 14.23
C LEU A 10 9.09 4.53 12.85
N MET A 11 9.21 5.37 11.82
CA MET A 11 9.21 4.95 10.42
C MET A 11 10.62 4.65 9.87
N GLY A 12 11.66 5.03 10.61
CA GLY A 12 13.07 4.90 10.21
C GLY A 12 13.49 5.96 9.20
N LYS A 13 14.42 5.62 8.31
CA LYS A 13 14.95 6.54 7.30
C LYS A 13 13.98 6.75 6.15
N LEU A 14 13.63 8.00 5.89
CA LEU A 14 12.73 8.42 4.82
C LEU A 14 13.44 9.39 3.88
N GLN A 15 13.29 9.16 2.58
CA GLN A 15 13.81 10.03 1.52
C GLN A 15 12.68 10.87 0.95
N TYR A 16 12.86 12.19 0.91
CA TYR A 16 11.90 13.12 0.31
C TYR A 16 11.88 13.00 -1.21
N LYS A 17 10.68 12.99 -1.79
CA LYS A 17 10.44 13.07 -3.22
C LYS A 17 9.15 13.85 -3.52
N LYS A 18 9.14 15.18 -3.32
CA LYS A 18 8.10 16.18 -3.69
C LYS A 18 6.62 15.84 -3.38
N GLU A 19 6.12 14.72 -3.86
CA GLU A 19 4.77 14.17 -3.66
C GLU A 19 4.72 13.06 -2.61
N ASN A 20 5.87 12.46 -2.25
CA ASN A 20 5.92 11.43 -1.22
C ASN A 20 7.24 11.37 -0.44
N TRP A 21 7.20 10.65 0.67
CA TRP A 21 8.37 10.13 1.37
C TRP A 21 8.53 8.66 1.07
N ASN A 22 9.72 8.26 0.61
CA ASN A 22 10.04 6.87 0.38
C ASN A 22 10.84 6.33 1.55
N LYS A 23 10.37 5.23 2.17
CA LYS A 23 11.21 4.50 3.11
C LYS A 23 12.42 3.94 2.38
N ILE A 24 13.62 4.20 2.89
CA ILE A 24 14.87 3.74 2.25
C ILE A 24 14.97 2.21 2.31
N ASP A 25 14.64 1.63 3.46
CA ASP A 25 14.68 0.19 3.66
C ASP A 25 13.29 -0.42 3.35
N PRO A 26 13.17 -1.28 2.33
CA PRO A 26 11.91 -1.95 2.05
C PRO A 26 11.53 -2.90 3.19
N ILE A 27 10.24 -3.13 3.37
CA ILE A 27 9.75 -4.07 4.39
C ILE A 27 9.72 -5.48 3.82
N LYS A 28 10.34 -6.41 4.54
CA LYS A 28 10.31 -7.83 4.22
C LYS A 28 9.02 -8.47 4.75
N TYR A 29 8.45 -9.36 3.97
CA TYR A 29 7.26 -10.13 4.35
C TYR A 29 7.30 -11.53 3.74
N TYR A 30 6.45 -12.43 4.24
CA TYR A 30 6.33 -13.78 3.70
C TYR A 30 4.99 -13.96 3.00
N LEU A 31 5.03 -14.43 1.77
CA LEU A 31 3.85 -14.81 0.99
C LEU A 31 4.15 -16.15 0.30
N ASN A 32 3.29 -17.16 0.48
CA ASN A 32 3.55 -18.54 0.05
C ASN A 32 4.89 -19.12 0.58
N ASN A 33 5.24 -18.83 1.83
CA ASN A 33 6.51 -19.22 2.46
C ASN A 33 7.78 -18.68 1.75
N GLU A 34 7.64 -17.75 0.82
CA GLU A 34 8.75 -17.05 0.19
C GLU A 34 8.92 -15.66 0.82
N GLU A 35 10.17 -15.29 1.11
CA GLU A 35 10.49 -13.93 1.54
C GLU A 35 10.38 -12.99 0.34
N LYS A 36 9.55 -11.97 0.47
CA LYS A 36 9.36 -10.88 -0.50
C LYS A 36 9.65 -9.54 0.17
N SER A 37 9.77 -8.49 -0.64
CA SER A 37 9.96 -7.12 -0.16
C SER A 37 8.92 -6.20 -0.77
N ILE A 38 8.44 -5.22 0.00
CA ILE A 38 7.51 -4.20 -0.48
C ILE A 38 8.11 -2.80 -0.30
N ILE A 39 7.90 -1.94 -1.28
CA ILE A 39 8.26 -0.52 -1.19
C ILE A 39 7.21 0.19 -0.33
N ILE A 40 7.65 1.02 0.62
CA ILE A 40 6.77 1.85 1.42
C ILE A 40 6.91 3.31 1.01
N GLU A 41 5.79 3.91 0.62
CA GLU A 41 5.64 5.34 0.38
C GLU A 41 4.70 5.94 1.43
N ILE A 42 4.94 7.19 1.78
CA ILE A 42 4.07 7.99 2.63
C ILE A 42 3.66 9.20 1.79
N ASP A 43 2.37 9.42 1.67
CA ASP A 43 1.79 10.55 0.95
C ASP A 43 2.19 11.90 1.59
N ILE A 44 2.22 12.97 0.79
CA ILE A 44 2.35 14.34 1.27
C ILE A 44 1.11 15.12 0.81
N GLN A 45 0.28 15.57 1.75
CA GLN A 45 -0.89 16.40 1.44
C GLN A 45 -0.61 17.90 1.41
N ASN A 46 0.40 18.38 2.14
CA ASN A 46 0.82 19.77 2.11
C ASN A 46 2.31 19.86 1.75
N GLY A 47 2.59 19.96 0.44
CA GLY A 47 3.94 20.04 -0.08
C GLY A 47 4.69 21.27 0.42
N GLU A 48 4.02 22.43 0.43
CA GLU A 48 4.63 23.71 0.80
C GLU A 48 5.00 23.74 2.29
N ALA A 49 4.09 23.34 3.18
CA ALA A 49 4.39 23.21 4.61
C ALA A 49 5.46 22.14 4.89
N THR A 50 5.47 21.04 4.12
CA THR A 50 6.55 20.03 4.22
C THR A 50 7.90 20.62 3.79
N GLU A 51 7.94 21.38 2.70
CA GLU A 51 9.16 22.01 2.21
C GLU A 51 9.68 23.06 3.20
N TYR A 52 8.78 23.87 3.77
CA TYR A 52 9.08 24.82 4.85
C TYR A 52 9.73 24.13 6.06
N GLU A 53 9.14 23.02 6.55
CA GLU A 53 9.70 22.26 7.67
C GLU A 53 11.08 21.67 7.40
N LEU A 54 11.36 21.36 6.14
CA LEU A 54 12.66 20.86 5.68
C LEU A 54 13.66 21.98 5.39
N GLY A 55 13.25 23.25 5.49
CA GLY A 55 14.08 24.40 5.14
C GLY A 55 14.41 24.47 3.65
N ILE A 56 13.50 24.00 2.80
CA ILE A 56 13.62 24.05 1.33
C ILE A 56 12.44 24.80 0.71
N GLY A 57 12.51 25.08 -0.59
CA GLY A 57 11.39 25.71 -1.32
C GLY A 57 11.31 27.24 -1.21
N GLY A 58 12.07 27.86 -0.31
CA GLY A 58 12.10 29.33 -0.17
C GLY A 58 10.89 29.88 0.59
N TRP A 59 10.20 29.03 1.34
CA TRP A 59 9.06 29.37 2.18
C TRP A 59 9.50 30.04 3.49
N GLU A 60 8.75 31.04 3.92
CA GLU A 60 8.90 31.75 5.19
C GLU A 60 7.71 31.46 6.13
N ALA A 61 7.84 31.81 7.41
CA ALA A 61 6.81 31.48 8.41
C ALA A 61 5.48 32.22 8.17
N ASP A 62 5.55 33.40 7.55
CA ASP A 62 4.42 34.26 7.20
C ASP A 62 3.69 33.84 5.91
N ASP A 63 4.23 32.85 5.17
CA ASP A 63 3.54 32.24 4.04
C ASP A 63 2.40 31.30 4.48
N PHE A 64 2.35 30.92 5.76
CA PHE A 64 1.39 29.95 6.29
C PHE A 64 0.52 30.55 7.40
N ASP A 65 -0.79 30.33 7.32
CA ASP A 65 -1.69 30.59 8.43
C ASP A 65 -1.54 29.49 9.51
N ASP A 66 -1.76 29.82 10.79
CA ASP A 66 -1.68 28.87 11.91
C ASP A 66 -2.54 27.61 11.67
N ASP A 67 -3.74 27.79 11.08
CA ASP A 67 -4.67 26.69 10.72
C ASP A 67 -4.08 25.72 9.67
N GLU A 68 -3.16 26.17 8.83
CA GLU A 68 -2.49 25.34 7.83
C GLU A 68 -1.43 24.46 8.47
N LEU A 69 -0.59 25.04 9.32
CA LEU A 69 0.43 24.32 10.08
C LEU A 69 -0.21 23.31 11.04
N ASP A 70 -1.31 23.68 11.71
CA ASP A 70 -2.06 22.78 12.59
C ASP A 70 -2.66 21.57 11.83
N ARG A 71 -3.19 21.80 10.62
CA ARG A 71 -3.69 20.70 9.76
C ARG A 71 -2.57 19.79 9.28
N HIS A 72 -1.40 20.34 8.96
CA HIS A 72 -0.22 19.57 8.56
C HIS A 72 0.31 18.71 9.73
N GLU A 73 0.37 19.26 10.94
CA GLU A 73 0.72 18.50 12.14
C GLU A 73 -0.27 17.37 12.44
N GLU A 74 -1.58 17.65 12.32
CA GLU A 74 -2.60 16.61 12.48
C GLU A 74 -2.48 15.53 11.41
N TYR A 75 -2.22 15.90 10.15
CA TYR A 75 -1.95 14.95 9.07
C TYR A 75 -0.78 14.01 9.42
N LYS A 76 0.35 14.56 9.89
CA LYS A 76 1.53 13.76 10.30
C LYS A 76 1.19 12.78 11.42
N LYS A 77 0.36 13.18 12.40
CA LYS A 77 -0.11 12.28 13.47
C LYS A 77 -0.96 11.15 12.91
N GLN A 78 -1.86 11.43 11.98
CA GLN A 78 -2.71 10.42 11.35
C GLN A 78 -1.89 9.43 10.52
N VAL A 79 -0.90 9.91 9.75
CA VAL A 79 0.03 9.03 9.02
C VAL A 79 0.80 8.11 9.97
N LYS A 80 1.34 8.64 11.08
CA LYS A 80 2.02 7.82 12.10
C LYS A 80 1.09 6.79 12.73
N PHE A 81 -0.17 7.16 12.97
CA PHE A 81 -1.19 6.21 13.43
C PHE A 81 -1.39 5.08 12.41
N MET A 82 -1.54 5.39 11.12
CA MET A 82 -1.74 4.39 10.07
C MET A 82 -0.51 3.49 9.88
N TYR A 83 0.69 4.06 9.96
CA TYR A 83 1.94 3.29 9.98
C TYR A 83 1.96 2.30 11.16
N LYS A 84 1.65 2.79 12.37
CA LYS A 84 1.61 1.93 13.55
C LYS A 84 0.59 0.80 13.40
N LYS A 85 -0.59 1.12 12.88
CA LYS A 85 -1.70 0.16 12.73
C LYS A 85 -1.39 -0.95 11.74
N TYR A 86 -0.82 -0.61 10.57
CA TYR A 86 -0.69 -1.58 9.48
C TYR A 86 0.75 -1.91 9.06
N ILE A 87 1.74 -1.12 9.42
CA ILE A 87 3.10 -1.26 8.88
C ILE A 87 4.10 -1.69 9.95
N GLU A 88 3.99 -1.19 11.19
CA GLU A 88 4.88 -1.57 12.30
C GLU A 88 4.95 -3.09 12.50
N LEU A 89 3.80 -3.76 12.45
CA LEU A 89 3.70 -5.23 12.47
C LEU A 89 3.15 -5.75 11.14
N PHE A 90 3.85 -5.46 10.03
CA PHE A 90 3.38 -5.77 8.68
C PHE A 90 2.98 -7.24 8.45
N SER A 91 3.53 -8.19 9.22
CA SER A 91 3.12 -9.59 9.16
C SER A 91 1.62 -9.82 9.48
N GLU A 92 1.02 -9.00 10.32
CA GLU A 92 -0.42 -9.08 10.64
C GLU A 92 -1.26 -8.53 9.50
N THR A 93 -0.84 -7.39 8.93
CA THR A 93 -1.43 -6.83 7.72
C THR A 93 -1.37 -7.80 6.55
N ILE A 94 -0.27 -8.54 6.39
CA ILE A 94 -0.16 -9.56 5.36
C ILE A 94 -1.14 -10.72 5.56
N LYS A 95 -1.46 -11.09 6.81
CA LYS A 95 -2.54 -12.08 7.05
C LYS A 95 -3.89 -11.54 6.59
N LEU A 96 -4.21 -10.29 6.93
CA LEU A 96 -5.44 -9.63 6.48
C LEU A 96 -5.50 -9.56 4.94
N VAL A 97 -4.42 -9.14 4.30
CA VAL A 97 -4.31 -9.09 2.84
C VAL A 97 -4.51 -10.47 2.20
N ARG A 98 -3.99 -11.53 2.82
CA ARG A 98 -4.21 -12.90 2.35
C ARG A 98 -5.69 -13.29 2.39
N ASP A 99 -6.39 -12.97 3.47
CA ASP A 99 -7.81 -13.27 3.61
C ASP A 99 -8.65 -12.52 2.56
N ILE A 100 -8.37 -11.23 2.36
CA ILE A 100 -9.03 -10.38 1.35
C ILE A 100 -8.83 -10.95 -0.07
N ILE A 101 -7.61 -11.35 -0.41
CA ILE A 101 -7.29 -11.94 -1.72
C ILE A 101 -8.03 -13.26 -1.93
N ILE A 102 -8.10 -14.11 -0.91
CA ILE A 102 -8.81 -15.39 -1.00
C ILE A 102 -10.30 -15.15 -1.24
N GLU A 103 -10.88 -14.18 -0.55
CA GLU A 103 -12.28 -13.77 -0.76
C GLU A 103 -12.50 -13.28 -2.19
N ASP A 104 -11.68 -12.34 -2.66
CA ASP A 104 -11.74 -11.79 -4.02
C ASP A 104 -11.63 -12.86 -5.10
N TYR A 105 -10.69 -13.79 -4.95
CA TYR A 105 -10.55 -14.92 -5.86
C TYR A 105 -11.79 -15.81 -5.87
N ASN A 106 -12.42 -16.06 -4.71
CA ASN A 106 -13.65 -16.85 -4.65
C ASN A 106 -14.81 -16.14 -5.35
N THR A 107 -14.89 -14.80 -5.26
CA THR A 107 -15.88 -14.00 -6.00
C THR A 107 -15.63 -14.11 -7.50
N PHE A 108 -14.38 -13.92 -7.94
CA PHE A 108 -14.00 -14.05 -9.34
C PHE A 108 -14.43 -15.39 -9.96
N ILE A 109 -14.17 -16.53 -9.29
CA ILE A 109 -14.56 -17.85 -9.81
C ILE A 109 -16.08 -18.13 -9.75
N GLN A 110 -16.82 -17.42 -8.89
CA GLN A 110 -18.28 -17.56 -8.80
C GLN A 110 -18.99 -16.74 -9.88
N GLU A 111 -18.46 -15.57 -10.21
CA GLU A 111 -19.03 -14.64 -11.18
C GLU A 111 -18.55 -14.91 -12.62
N THR A 112 -17.50 -15.71 -12.78
CA THR A 112 -16.88 -16.03 -14.07
C THR A 112 -17.08 -17.49 -14.44
N SER A 113 -17.36 -17.80 -15.71
CA SER A 113 -17.46 -19.19 -16.15
C SER A 113 -16.13 -19.93 -15.97
N LYS A 114 -16.19 -21.25 -15.73
CA LYS A 114 -15.00 -22.07 -15.54
C LYS A 114 -14.03 -21.99 -16.73
N GLU A 115 -14.56 -22.00 -17.95
CA GLU A 115 -13.77 -21.91 -19.18
C GLU A 115 -12.99 -20.59 -19.24
N GLU A 116 -13.61 -19.50 -18.82
CA GLU A 116 -13.01 -18.18 -18.78
C GLU A 116 -11.97 -18.05 -17.66
N VAL A 117 -12.26 -18.58 -16.46
CA VAL A 117 -11.27 -18.66 -15.37
C VAL A 117 -10.01 -19.39 -15.84
N ILE A 118 -10.17 -20.58 -16.45
CA ILE A 118 -9.05 -21.38 -16.96
C ILE A 118 -8.28 -20.63 -18.05
N ARG A 119 -8.97 -19.89 -18.92
CA ARG A 119 -8.34 -19.05 -19.94
C ARG A 119 -7.45 -17.96 -19.33
N ILE A 120 -7.90 -17.33 -18.25
CA ILE A 120 -7.22 -16.22 -17.57
C ILE A 120 -6.01 -16.73 -16.76
N ILE A 121 -6.23 -17.67 -15.84
CA ILE A 121 -5.17 -18.07 -14.88
C ILE A 121 -4.38 -19.30 -15.33
N GLY A 122 -4.89 -20.08 -16.29
CA GLY A 122 -4.32 -21.35 -16.75
C GLY A 122 -4.87 -22.57 -16.02
N GLU A 123 -5.01 -23.69 -16.74
CA GLU A 123 -5.60 -24.93 -16.22
C GLU A 123 -4.81 -25.52 -15.04
N GLU A 124 -3.48 -25.48 -15.10
CA GLU A 124 -2.61 -25.97 -14.03
C GLU A 124 -2.82 -25.17 -12.74
N ASN A 125 -2.81 -23.83 -12.83
CA ASN A 125 -3.04 -22.97 -11.67
C ASN A 125 -4.43 -23.17 -11.08
N TYR A 126 -5.46 -23.27 -11.93
CA TYR A 126 -6.83 -23.54 -11.48
C TYR A 126 -6.92 -24.85 -10.68
N LYS A 127 -6.33 -25.95 -11.19
CA LYS A 127 -6.30 -27.24 -10.48
C LYS A 127 -5.52 -27.17 -9.16
N CYS A 128 -4.37 -26.49 -9.15
CA CYS A 128 -3.56 -26.32 -7.96
C CYS A 128 -4.29 -25.55 -6.86
N ILE A 129 -4.96 -24.45 -7.22
CA ILE A 129 -5.72 -23.62 -6.26
C ILE A 129 -6.94 -24.36 -5.73
N ALA A 130 -7.61 -25.16 -6.56
CA ALA A 130 -8.72 -26.00 -6.12
C ALA A 130 -8.30 -27.03 -5.05
N ASN A 131 -7.07 -27.55 -5.12
CA ASN A 131 -6.53 -28.50 -4.14
C ASN A 131 -5.93 -27.82 -2.90
N ASN A 132 -5.38 -26.62 -3.05
CA ASN A 132 -4.81 -25.83 -1.97
C ASN A 132 -5.03 -24.33 -2.24
N LYS A 133 -5.96 -23.72 -1.51
CA LYS A 133 -6.31 -22.30 -1.70
C LYS A 133 -5.12 -21.35 -1.55
N ASP A 134 -4.11 -21.68 -0.73
CA ASP A 134 -2.91 -20.85 -0.58
C ASP A 134 -2.12 -20.71 -1.88
N LYS A 135 -2.33 -21.60 -2.86
CA LYS A 135 -1.72 -21.48 -4.19
C LYS A 135 -2.22 -20.29 -4.99
N VAL A 136 -3.27 -19.61 -4.54
CA VAL A 136 -3.70 -18.34 -5.14
C VAL A 136 -2.59 -17.29 -5.07
N PHE A 137 -1.76 -17.33 -4.01
CA PHE A 137 -0.69 -16.37 -3.80
C PHE A 137 0.50 -16.55 -4.76
N ASP A 138 0.58 -17.68 -5.47
CA ASP A 138 1.56 -17.90 -6.55
C ASP A 138 1.26 -17.00 -7.77
N LEU A 139 0.04 -16.48 -7.86
CA LEU A 139 -0.40 -15.61 -8.94
C LEU A 139 -0.26 -14.12 -8.61
N ILE A 140 0.30 -13.79 -7.44
CA ILE A 140 0.25 -12.46 -6.86
C ILE A 140 1.63 -11.96 -6.45
N THR A 141 1.88 -10.71 -6.81
CA THR A 141 3.06 -9.96 -6.36
C THR A 141 2.63 -8.63 -5.79
N LEU A 142 2.84 -8.39 -4.49
CA LEU A 142 2.65 -7.06 -3.91
C LEU A 142 3.89 -6.23 -4.19
N GLN A 143 3.70 -5.03 -4.71
CA GLN A 143 4.80 -4.17 -5.19
C GLN A 143 5.05 -3.01 -4.24
N LYS A 144 3.97 -2.35 -3.79
CA LYS A 144 4.07 -1.09 -3.07
C LYS A 144 2.92 -0.90 -2.09
N ALA A 145 3.22 -0.33 -0.93
CA ALA A 145 2.23 0.16 0.01
C ALA A 145 2.41 1.68 0.18
N THR A 146 1.36 2.44 -0.04
CA THR A 146 1.31 3.88 0.20
C THR A 146 0.48 4.16 1.45
N ILE A 147 1.04 4.90 2.40
CA ILE A 147 0.38 5.31 3.63
C ILE A 147 -0.23 6.69 3.42
N PHE A 148 -1.54 6.79 3.62
CA PHE A 148 -2.30 8.04 3.67
C PHE A 148 -2.76 8.30 5.10
N ASN A 149 -3.29 9.49 5.38
CA ASN A 149 -3.83 9.82 6.69
C ASN A 149 -5.05 8.97 7.13
N LYS A 150 -5.81 8.39 6.19
CA LYS A 150 -7.06 7.65 6.51
C LYS A 150 -7.02 6.17 6.15
N ARG A 151 -6.00 5.74 5.41
CA ARG A 151 -5.89 4.37 4.89
C ARG A 151 -4.45 4.02 4.52
N ILE A 152 -4.17 2.74 4.34
CA ILE A 152 -3.05 2.30 3.52
C ILE A 152 -3.57 1.72 2.21
N ARG A 153 -2.86 1.96 1.11
CA ARG A 153 -3.14 1.35 -0.19
C ARG A 153 -2.00 0.42 -0.55
N ILE A 154 -2.28 -0.86 -0.71
CA ILE A 154 -1.33 -1.86 -1.20
C ILE A 154 -1.67 -2.15 -2.65
N ILE A 155 -0.70 -2.02 -3.54
CA ILE A 155 -0.86 -2.35 -4.95
C ILE A 155 0.02 -3.52 -5.33
N GLY A 156 -0.43 -4.27 -6.33
CA GLY A 156 0.29 -5.42 -6.82
C GLY A 156 -0.18 -5.87 -8.19
N GLU A 157 0.42 -6.97 -8.61
CA GLU A 157 0.08 -7.65 -9.85
C GLU A 157 -0.70 -8.92 -9.58
N CYS A 158 -1.70 -9.19 -10.40
CA CYS A 158 -2.56 -10.35 -10.29
C CYS A 158 -3.21 -10.69 -11.65
N LYS A 159 -3.15 -11.96 -12.05
CA LYS A 159 -3.56 -12.40 -13.40
C LYS A 159 -5.03 -12.20 -13.76
N TRP A 160 -5.93 -12.13 -12.77
CA TRP A 160 -7.37 -12.01 -13.04
C TRP A 160 -7.89 -10.58 -13.04
N TYR A 161 -7.01 -9.59 -12.89
CA TYR A 161 -7.34 -8.18 -13.03
C TYR A 161 -7.04 -7.66 -14.43
N ILE A 162 -7.75 -6.60 -14.84
CA ILE A 162 -7.46 -5.92 -16.11
C ILE A 162 -6.05 -5.34 -16.03
N ASN A 163 -5.28 -5.49 -17.10
CA ASN A 163 -3.85 -5.13 -17.16
C ASN A 163 -2.97 -5.84 -16.12
N ASN A 164 -3.50 -6.87 -15.44
CA ASN A 164 -2.88 -7.58 -14.33
C ASN A 164 -2.57 -6.71 -13.11
N GLU A 165 -3.25 -5.58 -12.89
CA GLU A 165 -2.96 -4.66 -11.78
C GLU A 165 -4.15 -4.53 -10.83
N PHE A 166 -3.88 -4.60 -9.52
CA PHE A 166 -4.91 -4.48 -8.49
C PHE A 166 -4.45 -3.63 -7.30
N GLY A 167 -5.43 -3.16 -6.54
CA GLY A 167 -5.22 -2.44 -5.29
C GLY A 167 -6.01 -3.06 -4.14
N ILE A 168 -5.53 -2.83 -2.92
CA ILE A 168 -6.26 -3.06 -1.67
C ILE A 168 -6.16 -1.79 -0.85
N ASN A 169 -7.29 -1.21 -0.44
CA ASN A 169 -7.29 -0.21 0.61
C ASN A 169 -7.66 -0.83 1.95
N LEU A 170 -6.95 -0.44 3.00
CA LEU A 170 -7.28 -0.76 4.39
C LEU A 170 -7.48 0.56 5.13
N TRP A 171 -8.70 0.83 5.57
CA TRP A 171 -9.06 2.09 6.22
C TRP A 171 -8.87 2.05 7.73
N LYS A 172 -8.80 3.23 8.32
CA LYS A 172 -8.67 3.43 9.78
C LYS A 172 -9.72 2.68 10.60
N ASP A 173 -10.91 2.44 10.07
CA ASP A 173 -12.03 1.74 10.71
C ASP A 173 -12.06 0.23 10.42
N ASP A 174 -10.98 -0.33 9.86
CA ASP A 174 -10.84 -1.74 9.48
C ASP A 174 -11.72 -2.19 8.31
N SER A 175 -12.43 -1.27 7.65
CA SER A 175 -13.02 -1.56 6.35
C SER A 175 -11.92 -1.74 5.29
N TYR A 176 -12.25 -2.45 4.21
CA TYR A 176 -11.37 -2.66 3.07
C TYR A 176 -12.12 -2.72 1.75
N ASN A 177 -11.39 -2.51 0.66
CA ASN A 177 -11.83 -2.80 -0.70
C ASN A 177 -10.67 -3.36 -1.50
N ILE A 178 -11.01 -4.14 -2.52
CA ILE A 178 -10.10 -4.76 -3.48
C ILE A 178 -10.73 -4.67 -4.88
N GLY A 179 -9.90 -4.58 -5.92
CA GLY A 179 -10.37 -4.14 -7.23
C GLY A 179 -9.24 -3.74 -8.19
N ASN A 180 -9.61 -3.41 -9.43
CA ASN A 180 -8.68 -2.89 -10.42
C ASN A 180 -8.06 -1.59 -9.92
N LEU A 181 -6.79 -1.36 -10.21
CA LEU A 181 -6.08 -0.18 -9.73
C LEU A 181 -6.78 1.14 -10.10
N ASP A 182 -7.32 1.24 -11.31
CA ASP A 182 -8.08 2.40 -11.82
C ASP A 182 -9.40 2.64 -11.07
N THR A 183 -9.89 1.65 -10.34
CA THR A 183 -11.15 1.72 -9.57
C THR A 183 -10.94 1.97 -8.08
N ILE A 184 -9.68 1.94 -7.62
CA ILE A 184 -9.31 2.05 -6.21
C ILE A 184 -8.61 3.39 -5.97
N TYR A 185 -9.43 4.38 -5.64
CA TYR A 185 -9.02 5.72 -5.19
C TYR A 185 -9.31 5.96 -3.75
#